data_AF-A0A3B8MAL2-F1
#
_entry.id   AF-A0A3B8MAL2-F1
#
_cell.length_a   1.000
_cell.length_b   1.000
_cell.length_c   1.000
_cell.angle_alpha   90.00
_cell.angle_beta   90.00
_cell.angle_gamma   90.00
#
_symmetry.space_group_name_H-M   'P 1'
#
loop_
_entity.id
_entity.type
_entity.pdbx_description
1 polymer ?
#
loop_
_entity_poly.entity_id
_entity_poly.type
_entity_poly.pdbx_seq_one_letter_code
_entity_poly.pdbx_strand_id
1 'polypeptide(L)'
;MRLNPIRLLWLAAIGGLLTGCLPKDRAAERERDAEAGGPSSGQVTSAPLTIDSSVLRSRTFGEAPMLAERVASGGLPPVSDRLPENPLVVVPLDTIGTYGGTINRALTGEVVQVSGISKTLSENLMGYERPMPHRILYNLAERHEFLDDGRTALFYLRNGLRWSDGHPFTVDDILFWYHDMWVDPDARRSPLFPTQYLVEGRPIEMEKVDDLTIRFRSHKPLGGILHNLAQDYICLPKHIFAPLHPRYNPDSTYEALRDASTRAKRILTPGIPRMSPWVPVSWERDQRVVYERNPYYFKVDSAGNQLPYADRLVFHIIPDRQVILLKFINGELDLFGRYTQINMLPTLRANEPKGTYTLKFATPTPASALRINWDTPRPELRRAFRDKRVRVALSHALNRQEIGEIVYQGMLIPSGFTFGPGSRYYSEKLTKAYSAYDPDTSRGLLDACG
;
A
#
# COMPACT_ATOMS: atom_id res chain seq x y z
N MET A 1 11.40 -39.67 68.95
CA MET A 1 12.62 -40.34 69.46
C MET A 1 13.27 -41.01 68.26
N ARG A 2 14.42 -40.67 67.69
CA ARG A 2 15.62 -39.88 68.05
C ARG A 2 16.03 -39.13 66.75
N LEU A 3 16.11 -37.80 66.72
CA LEU A 3 17.28 -36.96 67.00
C LEU A 3 18.56 -37.35 66.23
N ASN A 4 18.94 -36.51 65.27
CA ASN A 4 20.35 -36.19 65.00
C ASN A 4 20.47 -34.67 64.69
N PRO A 5 21.25 -33.88 65.46
CA PRO A 5 21.35 -32.42 65.32
C PRO A 5 22.74 -31.95 64.83
N ILE A 6 22.90 -30.61 64.76
CA ILE A 6 24.13 -29.76 64.64
C ILE A 6 24.16 -29.01 63.29
N ARG A 7 23.63 -27.76 63.22
CA ARG A 7 24.27 -26.43 63.53
C ARG A 7 25.27 -26.03 62.44
N LEU A 8 25.36 -24.82 61.88
CA LEU A 8 25.10 -23.42 62.27
C LEU A 8 25.12 -22.63 60.92
N LEU A 9 24.36 -21.56 60.62
CA LEU A 9 24.61 -20.18 61.06
C LEU A 9 23.57 -19.23 60.42
N TRP A 10 23.26 -18.18 61.17
CA TRP A 10 22.32 -17.09 60.94
C TRP A 10 22.78 -16.08 59.88
N LEU A 11 21.82 -15.43 59.18
CA LEU A 11 21.62 -13.98 59.27
C LEU A 11 20.40 -13.51 58.47
N ALA A 12 19.51 -12.79 59.16
CA ALA A 12 18.43 -12.01 58.57
C ALA A 12 18.99 -10.74 57.92
N ALA A 13 18.45 -10.37 56.75
CA ALA A 13 18.54 -9.01 56.23
C ALA A 13 17.24 -8.66 55.50
N ILE A 14 16.57 -7.65 56.06
CA ILE A 14 15.49 -6.85 55.47
C ILE A 14 16.06 -6.11 54.25
N GLY A 15 15.31 -6.02 53.15
CA GLY A 15 15.60 -5.00 52.14
C GLY A 15 15.00 -5.23 50.75
N GLY A 16 14.10 -4.32 50.36
CA GLY A 16 13.96 -3.90 48.97
C GLY A 16 12.76 -4.43 48.20
N LEU A 17 11.67 -3.67 48.22
CA LEU A 17 10.76 -3.57 47.08
C LEU A 17 11.58 -3.19 45.85
N LEU A 18 11.87 -4.15 44.97
CA LEU A 18 12.35 -3.88 43.62
C LEU A 18 11.13 -3.51 42.78
N THR A 19 10.78 -2.22 42.77
CA THR A 19 10.15 -1.62 41.60
C THR A 19 11.13 -1.76 40.44
N GLY A 20 10.95 -2.82 39.65
CA GLY A 20 11.64 -2.97 38.38
C GLY A 20 11.22 -1.84 37.46
N CYS A 21 11.96 -0.74 37.47
CA CYS A 21 11.94 0.22 36.38
C CYS A 21 12.32 -0.55 35.12
N LEU A 22 11.33 -0.82 34.27
CA LEU A 22 11.58 -1.25 32.90
C LEU A 22 12.61 -0.27 32.30
N PRO A 23 13.65 -0.77 31.60
CA PRO A 23 14.60 0.10 30.95
C PRO A 23 13.84 1.05 30.04
N LYS A 24 14.13 2.36 30.13
CA LYS A 24 13.61 3.38 29.20
C LYS A 24 13.71 2.84 27.78
N ASP A 25 12.59 2.87 27.07
CA ASP A 25 12.49 2.45 25.69
C ASP A 25 13.63 3.08 24.87
N ARG A 26 14.54 2.23 24.39
CA ARG A 26 15.53 2.58 23.35
C ARG A 26 14.87 2.91 22.00
N ALA A 27 13.55 3.06 21.95
CA ALA A 27 12.79 3.47 20.77
C ALA A 27 13.12 4.92 20.35
N ALA A 28 13.37 5.82 21.31
CA ALA A 28 13.67 7.23 21.01
C ALA A 28 14.98 7.43 20.24
N GLU A 29 15.94 6.49 20.33
CA GLU A 29 17.17 6.54 19.52
C GLU A 29 16.99 5.92 18.13
N ARG A 30 16.01 5.03 17.94
CA ARG A 30 15.66 4.45 16.63
C ARG A 30 14.69 5.31 15.81
N GLU A 31 14.01 6.27 16.43
CA GLU A 31 13.12 7.21 15.71
C GLU A 31 13.88 8.19 14.82
N ARG A 32 15.18 8.44 15.10
CA ARG A 32 16.03 9.25 14.22
C ARG A 32 16.34 8.58 12.88
N ASP A 33 16.20 7.27 12.76
CA ASP A 33 16.43 6.60 11.49
C ASP A 33 15.26 6.74 10.52
N ALA A 34 14.09 7.25 10.94
CA ALA A 34 12.91 7.49 10.07
C ALA A 34 13.10 8.65 9.07
N GLU A 35 14.35 8.88 8.66
CA GLU A 35 14.77 9.91 7.73
C GLU A 35 14.42 9.54 6.29
N ALA A 36 13.90 10.56 5.61
CA ALA A 36 13.59 10.69 4.20
C ALA A 36 14.10 9.57 3.29
N GLY A 37 13.15 8.81 2.69
CA GLY A 37 13.19 8.28 1.31
C GLY A 37 14.48 7.66 0.75
N GLY A 38 15.45 7.30 1.59
CA GLY A 38 16.73 6.77 1.17
C GLY A 38 16.57 5.39 0.52
N PRO A 39 17.47 5.02 -0.41
CA PRO A 39 17.40 3.71 -1.03
C PRO A 39 17.54 2.59 -0.01
N SER A 40 16.77 1.52 -0.20
CA SER A 40 16.92 0.28 0.56
C SER A 40 18.33 -0.28 0.40
N SER A 41 18.88 -0.90 1.46
CA SER A 41 20.21 -1.52 1.44
C SER A 41 20.36 -2.47 0.25
N GLY A 42 21.22 -2.11 -0.72
CA GLY A 42 21.52 -2.92 -1.92
C GLY A 42 21.04 -2.34 -3.26
N GLN A 43 20.32 -1.21 -3.25
CA GLN A 43 19.95 -0.52 -4.49
C GLN A 43 21.08 0.40 -4.97
N VAL A 44 21.60 0.14 -6.19
CA VAL A 44 22.63 0.96 -6.83
C VAL A 44 21.94 1.97 -7.74
N THR A 45 21.83 3.22 -7.28
CA THR A 45 21.32 4.36 -8.06
C THR A 45 22.49 5.30 -8.38
N SER A 46 22.47 5.93 -9.56
CA SER A 46 23.39 7.02 -9.92
C SER A 46 22.79 8.39 -9.61
N ALA A 47 21.52 8.46 -9.20
CA ALA A 47 20.90 9.70 -8.75
C ALA A 47 21.49 10.16 -7.40
N PRO A 48 21.54 11.47 -7.13
CA PRO A 48 21.87 11.98 -5.81
C PRO A 48 20.94 11.36 -4.75
N LEU A 49 21.50 10.98 -3.59
CA LEU A 49 20.71 10.39 -2.50
C LEU A 49 19.95 11.45 -1.69
N THR A 50 20.40 12.69 -1.77
CA THR A 50 19.82 13.84 -1.08
C THR A 50 19.66 14.98 -2.06
N ILE A 51 18.59 15.76 -1.92
CA ILE A 51 18.42 17.02 -2.65
C ILE A 51 19.39 18.07 -2.13
N ASP A 52 19.91 18.91 -3.03
CA ASP A 52 20.73 20.05 -2.63
C ASP A 52 19.89 21.05 -1.82
N SER A 53 20.35 21.38 -0.61
CA SER A 53 19.68 22.34 0.28
C SER A 53 19.49 23.73 -0.33
N SER A 54 20.33 24.12 -1.31
CA SER A 54 20.17 25.36 -2.05
C SER A 54 18.87 25.37 -2.86
N VAL A 55 18.53 24.27 -3.55
CA VAL A 55 17.28 24.12 -4.32
C VAL A 55 16.04 24.32 -3.43
N LEU A 56 16.05 23.75 -2.23
CA LEU A 56 14.96 23.92 -1.27
C LEU A 56 14.86 25.38 -0.78
N ARG A 57 15.99 26.01 -0.46
CA ARG A 57 16.04 27.39 0.05
C ARG A 57 15.68 28.43 -1.02
N SER A 58 16.17 28.28 -2.24
CA SER A 58 15.91 29.19 -3.36
C SER A 58 14.61 28.88 -4.10
N ARG A 59 13.99 27.73 -3.82
CA ARG A 59 12.83 27.17 -4.54
C ARG A 59 13.06 27.03 -6.06
N THR A 60 14.31 26.79 -6.49
CA THR A 60 14.68 26.62 -7.91
C THR A 60 14.41 25.19 -8.39
N PHE A 61 13.14 24.80 -8.44
CA PHE A 61 12.72 23.47 -8.88
C PHE A 61 12.65 23.37 -10.42
N GLY A 62 12.90 22.17 -10.94
CA GLY A 62 12.67 21.85 -12.34
C GLY A 62 11.21 21.44 -12.58
N GLU A 63 10.66 21.76 -13.74
CA GLU A 63 9.33 21.33 -14.15
C GLU A 63 9.32 20.81 -15.59
N ALA A 64 8.28 20.06 -15.94
CA ALA A 64 8.18 19.50 -17.26
C ALA A 64 7.89 20.57 -18.33
N PRO A 65 8.40 20.42 -19.57
CA PRO A 65 8.22 21.41 -20.64
C PRO A 65 6.77 21.83 -20.88
N MET A 66 5.83 20.88 -20.89
CA MET A 66 4.40 21.19 -21.08
C MET A 66 3.79 22.05 -19.95
N LEU A 67 4.37 22.03 -18.75
CA LEU A 67 3.94 22.90 -17.66
C LEU A 67 4.61 24.26 -17.76
N ALA A 68 5.89 24.31 -18.12
CA ALA A 68 6.60 25.55 -18.37
C ALA A 68 5.92 26.41 -19.46
N GLU A 69 5.38 25.79 -20.52
CA GLU A 69 4.58 26.48 -21.54
C GLU A 69 3.28 27.10 -20.96
N ARG A 70 2.62 26.39 -20.03
CA ARG A 70 1.44 26.90 -19.32
C ARG A 70 1.78 28.03 -18.35
N VAL A 71 2.95 27.99 -17.74
CA VAL A 71 3.46 29.09 -16.90
C VAL A 71 3.77 30.31 -17.76
N ALA A 72 4.48 30.13 -18.88
CA ALA A 72 4.83 31.20 -19.80
C ALA A 72 3.59 31.89 -20.42
N SER A 73 2.50 31.15 -20.61
CA SER A 73 1.22 31.70 -21.08
C SER A 73 0.33 32.28 -19.97
N GLY A 74 0.76 32.25 -18.70
CA GLY A 74 0.01 32.76 -17.55
C GLY A 74 -1.14 31.86 -17.08
N GLY A 75 -1.29 30.66 -17.65
CA GLY A 75 -2.34 29.69 -17.31
C GLY A 75 -1.99 28.76 -16.14
N LEU A 76 -0.80 28.91 -15.54
CA LEU A 76 -0.35 28.14 -14.39
C LEU A 76 0.68 28.96 -13.56
N PRO A 77 0.61 28.94 -12.22
CA PRO A 77 1.68 29.52 -11.39
C PRO A 77 3.02 28.80 -11.59
N PRO A 78 4.16 29.46 -11.36
CA PRO A 78 5.48 28.82 -11.44
C PRO A 78 5.58 27.64 -10.45
N VAL A 79 6.45 26.67 -10.75
CA VAL A 79 6.59 25.45 -9.93
C VAL A 79 6.90 25.73 -8.45
N SER A 80 7.65 26.81 -8.16
CA SER A 80 7.95 27.27 -6.80
C SER A 80 6.70 27.57 -5.97
N ASP A 81 5.61 28.01 -6.60
CA ASP A 81 4.39 28.45 -5.91
C ASP A 81 3.36 27.31 -5.83
N ARG A 82 3.53 26.29 -6.67
CA ARG A 82 2.69 25.09 -6.72
C ARG A 82 3.12 24.03 -5.72
N LEU A 83 4.43 23.87 -5.52
CA LEU A 83 4.97 22.90 -4.57
C LEU A 83 4.76 23.36 -3.13
N PRO A 84 4.59 22.41 -2.18
CA PRO A 84 4.59 22.74 -0.75
C PRO A 84 5.93 23.34 -0.31
N GLU A 85 5.98 23.85 0.93
CA GLU A 85 7.23 24.35 1.52
C GLU A 85 8.29 23.24 1.56
N ASN A 86 7.90 22.07 2.06
CA ASN A 86 8.73 20.86 2.14
C ASN A 86 8.16 19.77 1.21
N PRO A 87 8.50 19.75 -0.09
CA PRO A 87 8.06 18.69 -0.99
C PRO A 87 8.67 17.33 -0.60
N LEU A 88 7.96 16.24 -0.90
CA LEU A 88 8.51 14.91 -0.67
C LEU A 88 9.58 14.65 -1.74
N VAL A 89 10.82 14.43 -1.30
CA VAL A 89 11.93 14.04 -2.18
C VAL A 89 11.89 12.54 -2.41
N VAL A 90 11.90 12.13 -3.68
CA VAL A 90 11.94 10.73 -4.10
C VAL A 90 13.30 10.49 -4.77
N VAL A 91 14.09 9.58 -4.20
CA VAL A 91 15.33 9.13 -4.86
C VAL A 91 14.96 8.20 -6.01
N PRO A 92 15.33 8.52 -7.27
CA PRO A 92 15.05 7.64 -8.40
C PRO A 92 15.71 6.27 -8.26
N LEU A 93 15.06 5.26 -8.85
CA LEU A 93 15.51 3.88 -8.78
C LEU A 93 16.92 3.69 -9.35
N ASP A 94 17.14 4.23 -10.55
CA ASP A 94 18.36 4.06 -11.33
C ASP A 94 19.08 5.39 -11.56
N THR A 95 18.42 6.37 -12.18
CA THR A 95 18.99 7.68 -12.56
C THR A 95 17.96 8.79 -12.42
N ILE A 96 18.39 10.06 -12.42
CA ILE A 96 17.49 11.17 -12.69
C ILE A 96 16.81 10.94 -14.05
N GLY A 97 15.49 11.04 -14.09
CA GLY A 97 14.69 10.79 -15.28
C GLY A 97 14.56 12.00 -16.19
N THR A 98 14.03 11.76 -17.39
CA THR A 98 13.76 12.79 -18.40
C THR A 98 12.25 12.99 -18.51
N TYR A 99 11.82 14.24 -18.60
CA TYR A 99 10.42 14.56 -18.84
C TYR A 99 9.95 14.15 -20.23
N GLY A 100 8.70 13.74 -20.33
CA GLY A 100 8.04 13.50 -21.60
C GLY A 100 7.40 12.13 -21.72
N GLY A 101 6.65 11.96 -22.80
CA GLY A 101 6.16 10.65 -23.22
C GLY A 101 4.87 10.20 -22.53
N THR A 102 4.41 9.03 -22.94
CA THR A 102 3.16 8.42 -22.51
C THR A 102 3.41 7.00 -22.03
N ILE A 103 2.92 6.66 -20.83
CA ILE A 103 2.89 5.28 -20.33
C ILE A 103 1.57 4.63 -20.75
N ASN A 104 1.65 3.64 -21.62
CA ASN A 104 0.53 2.83 -22.11
C ASN A 104 0.37 1.56 -21.28
N ARG A 105 -0.84 1.37 -20.75
CA ARG A 105 -1.21 0.20 -19.95
C ARG A 105 -2.55 -0.33 -20.39
N ALA A 106 -2.88 -1.54 -19.95
CA ALA A 106 -4.17 -2.15 -20.22
C ALA A 106 -5.02 -2.33 -18.95
N LEU A 107 -6.33 -2.43 -19.13
CA LEU A 107 -7.30 -2.92 -18.16
C LEU A 107 -8.27 -3.90 -18.84
N THR A 108 -8.65 -4.99 -18.17
CA THR A 108 -9.68 -5.91 -18.70
C THR A 108 -11.11 -5.41 -18.49
N GLY A 109 -11.28 -4.16 -18.06
CA GLY A 109 -12.57 -3.52 -17.81
C GLY A 109 -12.41 -2.29 -16.94
N GLU A 110 -13.10 -1.20 -17.26
CA GLU A 110 -12.94 0.10 -16.59
C GLU A 110 -13.40 0.11 -15.13
N VAL A 111 -14.69 -0.12 -14.85
CA VAL A 111 -15.28 0.00 -13.51
C VAL A 111 -14.83 -1.13 -12.58
N VAL A 112 -14.79 -2.36 -13.09
CA VAL A 112 -14.42 -3.55 -12.30
C VAL A 112 -12.91 -3.62 -12.00
N GLN A 113 -12.06 -2.96 -12.80
CA GLN A 113 -10.61 -2.92 -12.60
C GLN A 113 -10.07 -1.56 -12.10
N VAL A 114 -10.89 -0.71 -11.47
CA VAL A 114 -10.41 0.54 -10.84
C VAL A 114 -9.28 0.31 -9.81
N SER A 115 -9.18 -0.90 -9.26
CA SER A 115 -8.05 -1.31 -8.41
C SER A 115 -6.71 -1.33 -9.15
N GLY A 116 -6.70 -1.64 -10.45
CA GLY A 116 -5.51 -1.58 -11.30
C GLY A 116 -4.98 -0.16 -11.48
N ILE A 117 -5.89 0.80 -11.63
CA ILE A 117 -5.57 2.22 -11.72
C ILE A 117 -5.10 2.76 -10.35
N SER A 118 -5.86 2.45 -9.29
CA SER A 118 -5.57 2.98 -7.94
C SER A 118 -4.18 2.61 -7.45
N LYS A 119 -3.69 1.39 -7.73
CA LYS A 119 -2.33 0.96 -7.36
C LYS A 119 -1.22 1.87 -7.94
N THR A 120 -1.51 2.61 -9.00
CA THR A 120 -0.59 3.55 -9.64
C THR A 120 -0.80 4.99 -9.17
N LEU A 121 -2.02 5.35 -8.75
CA LEU A 121 -2.42 6.73 -8.50
C LEU A 121 -2.64 7.07 -7.02
N SER A 122 -2.66 6.10 -6.12
CA SER A 122 -2.96 6.34 -4.71
C SER A 122 -1.85 7.10 -3.98
N GLU A 123 -2.25 8.16 -3.29
CA GLU A 123 -1.45 8.94 -2.35
C GLU A 123 -2.15 8.95 -0.98
N ASN A 124 -1.45 8.51 0.06
CA ASN A 124 -2.00 8.35 1.41
C ASN A 124 -1.22 9.23 2.42
N LEU A 125 -1.64 9.32 3.69
CA LEU A 125 -0.88 10.10 4.67
C LEU A 125 0.53 9.55 4.88
N MET A 126 0.64 8.23 4.92
CA MET A 126 1.90 7.50 4.99
C MET A 126 2.13 6.76 3.67
N GLY A 127 3.33 6.24 3.47
CA GLY A 127 3.69 5.42 2.32
C GLY A 127 4.52 4.22 2.74
N TYR A 128 4.67 3.24 1.86
CA TYR A 128 5.69 2.22 2.03
C TYR A 128 6.97 2.65 1.32
N GLU A 129 8.10 2.29 1.92
CA GLU A 129 9.38 2.27 1.21
C GLU A 129 9.24 1.45 -0.09
N ARG A 130 9.92 1.95 -1.13
CA ARG A 130 9.96 1.33 -2.45
C ARG A 130 11.43 1.11 -2.84
N PRO A 131 11.74 0.04 -3.60
CA PRO A 131 10.82 -0.91 -4.22
C PRO A 131 10.27 -1.98 -3.24
N MET A 132 10.89 -2.12 -2.06
CA MET A 132 10.52 -3.11 -1.05
C MET A 132 10.05 -2.42 0.25
N PRO A 133 8.90 -2.83 0.81
CA PRO A 133 8.29 -2.15 1.95
C PRO A 133 8.90 -2.58 3.28
N HIS A 134 10.20 -2.33 3.50
CA HIS A 134 10.84 -2.64 4.78
C HIS A 134 10.40 -1.65 5.88
N ARG A 135 10.02 -0.44 5.47
CA ARG A 135 9.65 0.65 6.36
C ARG A 135 8.38 1.35 5.89
N ILE A 136 7.69 1.98 6.84
CA ILE A 136 6.62 2.94 6.57
C ILE A 136 7.27 4.33 6.58
N LEU A 137 7.03 5.09 5.53
CA LEU A 137 7.58 6.42 5.30
C LEU A 137 6.48 7.46 5.37
N TYR A 138 6.90 8.71 5.57
CA TYR A 138 6.05 9.88 5.40
C TYR A 138 5.64 10.07 3.94
N ASN A 139 4.44 10.60 3.72
CA ASN A 139 3.93 10.92 2.39
C ASN A 139 3.20 12.26 2.40
N LEU A 140 1.86 12.32 2.45
CA LEU A 140 1.15 13.61 2.63
C LEU A 140 1.38 14.18 4.04
N ALA A 141 1.53 13.32 5.05
CA ALA A 141 2.06 13.72 6.35
C ALA A 141 3.57 13.93 6.25
N GLU A 142 4.06 14.98 6.91
CA GLU A 142 5.47 15.31 7.04
C GLU A 142 6.10 14.67 8.28
N ARG A 143 5.34 14.61 9.38
CA ARG A 143 5.74 13.94 10.63
C ARG A 143 4.53 13.42 11.39
N HIS A 144 4.78 12.56 12.37
CA HIS A 144 3.77 12.09 13.32
C HIS A 144 4.33 12.03 14.74
N GLU A 145 3.44 11.95 15.73
CA GLU A 145 3.78 11.84 17.15
C GLU A 145 2.77 10.93 17.85
N PHE A 146 3.25 10.01 18.69
CA PHE A 146 2.41 9.19 19.55
C PHE A 146 2.41 9.73 20.98
N LEU A 147 1.22 9.89 21.54
CA LEU A 147 0.97 10.39 22.89
C LEU A 147 0.14 9.36 23.68
N ASP A 148 0.06 9.54 24.99
CA ASP A 148 -0.81 8.74 25.88
C ASP A 148 -0.59 7.22 25.76
N ASP A 149 0.66 6.76 25.72
CA ASP A 149 1.05 5.35 25.49
C ASP A 149 0.55 4.82 24.12
N GLY A 150 0.51 5.69 23.11
CA GLY A 150 0.07 5.37 21.75
C GLY A 150 -1.45 5.36 21.57
N ARG A 151 -2.23 5.78 22.56
CA ARG A 151 -3.70 5.96 22.44
C ARG A 151 -4.08 7.19 21.62
N THR A 152 -3.18 8.16 21.54
CA THR A 152 -3.34 9.37 20.75
C THR A 152 -2.22 9.43 19.72
N ALA A 153 -2.53 9.79 18.48
CA ALA A 153 -1.55 10.02 17.43
C ALA A 153 -1.83 11.34 16.71
N LEU A 154 -0.82 12.21 16.61
CA LEU A 154 -0.87 13.45 15.82
C LEU A 154 -0.17 13.22 14.49
N PHE A 155 -0.79 13.64 13.40
CA PHE A 155 -0.16 13.70 12.08
C PHE A 155 -0.18 15.13 11.58
N TYR A 156 0.98 15.58 11.11
CA TYR A 156 1.20 16.92 10.63
C TYR A 156 1.36 16.85 9.11
N LEU A 157 0.45 17.49 8.38
CA LEU A 157 0.44 17.56 6.93
C LEU A 157 1.56 18.48 6.44
N ARG A 158 2.09 18.22 5.25
CA ARG A 158 3.02 19.14 4.59
C ARG A 158 2.33 20.49 4.34
N ASN A 159 2.99 21.58 4.70
CA ASN A 159 2.46 22.92 4.48
C ASN A 159 2.47 23.28 2.98
N GLY A 160 1.33 23.77 2.47
CA GLY A 160 1.17 24.19 1.07
C GLY A 160 0.74 23.08 0.11
N LEU A 161 0.26 21.93 0.60
CA LEU A 161 -0.35 20.92 -0.27
C LEU A 161 -1.59 21.48 -0.99
N ARG A 162 -1.75 21.09 -2.25
CA ARG A 162 -2.88 21.48 -3.09
C ARG A 162 -3.43 20.27 -3.84
N TRP A 163 -4.74 20.25 -4.00
CA TRP A 163 -5.41 19.40 -4.99
C TRP A 163 -4.98 19.79 -6.40
N SER A 164 -5.20 18.91 -7.37
CA SER A 164 -4.77 19.13 -8.75
C SER A 164 -5.43 20.31 -9.49
N ASP A 165 -6.50 20.88 -8.93
CA ASP A 165 -7.13 22.11 -9.40
C ASP A 165 -6.55 23.37 -8.73
N GLY A 166 -5.58 23.21 -7.81
CA GLY A 166 -4.94 24.28 -7.06
C GLY A 166 -5.60 24.61 -5.73
N HIS A 167 -6.75 23.99 -5.40
CA HIS A 167 -7.42 24.19 -4.11
C HIS A 167 -6.53 23.68 -2.96
N PRO A 168 -6.40 24.41 -1.83
CA PRO A 168 -5.62 23.93 -0.69
C PRO A 168 -6.10 22.57 -0.19
N PHE A 169 -5.18 21.66 0.11
CA PHE A 169 -5.46 20.40 0.78
C PHE A 169 -5.26 20.56 2.28
N THR A 170 -6.29 20.27 3.08
CA THR A 170 -6.26 20.47 4.54
C THR A 170 -6.86 19.30 5.31
N VAL A 171 -6.78 19.34 6.64
CA VAL A 171 -7.45 18.37 7.53
C VAL A 171 -8.96 18.28 7.26
N ASP A 172 -9.61 19.33 6.74
CA ASP A 172 -11.04 19.31 6.44
C ASP A 172 -11.40 18.30 5.34
N ASP A 173 -10.50 18.03 4.39
CA ASP A 173 -10.69 17.01 3.35
C ASP A 173 -10.65 15.58 3.91
N ILE A 174 -9.86 15.38 4.97
CA ILE A 174 -9.73 14.10 5.67
C ILE A 174 -10.95 13.90 6.57
N LEU A 175 -11.36 14.93 7.32
CA LEU A 175 -12.53 14.84 8.19
C LEU A 175 -13.84 14.75 7.41
N PHE A 176 -13.95 15.40 6.26
CA PHE A 176 -15.07 15.18 5.33
C PHE A 176 -15.10 13.72 4.86
N TRP A 177 -13.97 13.16 4.45
CA TRP A 177 -13.91 11.73 4.12
C TRP A 177 -14.31 10.84 5.30
N TYR A 178 -13.86 11.14 6.52
CA TYR A 178 -14.12 10.28 7.67
C TYR A 178 -15.54 10.42 8.23
N HIS A 179 -15.89 11.60 8.73
CA HIS A 179 -17.15 11.85 9.42
C HIS A 179 -18.32 11.86 8.45
N ASP A 180 -18.16 12.57 7.34
CA ASP A 180 -19.27 12.85 6.44
C ASP A 180 -19.52 11.71 5.43
N MET A 181 -18.51 10.89 5.14
CA MET A 181 -18.62 9.84 4.11
C MET A 181 -18.50 8.41 4.65
N TRP A 182 -17.94 8.18 5.84
CA TRP A 182 -17.80 6.84 6.43
C TRP A 182 -18.54 6.64 7.75
N VAL A 183 -18.51 7.62 8.65
CA VAL A 183 -19.24 7.54 9.92
C VAL A 183 -20.74 7.69 9.68
N ASP A 184 -21.14 8.64 8.83
CA ASP A 184 -22.52 8.82 8.37
C ASP A 184 -23.00 7.56 7.57
N PRO A 185 -23.93 6.76 8.11
CA PRO A 185 -24.38 5.54 7.47
C PRO A 185 -25.19 5.78 6.19
N ASP A 186 -25.81 6.95 6.02
CA ASP A 186 -26.60 7.30 4.84
C ASP A 186 -25.69 7.69 3.66
N ALA A 187 -24.56 8.35 3.95
CA ALA A 187 -23.52 8.63 2.97
C ALA A 187 -22.63 7.41 2.66
N ARG A 188 -22.38 6.55 3.64
CA ARG A 188 -21.44 5.43 3.49
C ARG A 188 -21.92 4.44 2.42
N ARG A 189 -21.02 4.09 1.50
CA ARG A 189 -21.28 3.10 0.43
C ARG A 189 -21.43 1.66 0.94
N SER A 190 -20.66 1.30 1.98
CA SER A 190 -20.70 -0.03 2.59
C SER A 190 -21.69 -0.04 3.75
N PRO A 191 -22.45 -1.13 3.98
CA PRO A 191 -23.27 -1.23 5.19
C PRO A 191 -22.40 -1.36 6.45
N LEU A 192 -21.17 -1.86 6.32
CA LEU A 192 -20.23 -2.02 7.43
C LEU A 192 -19.22 -0.88 7.48
N PHE A 193 -18.94 -0.40 8.69
CA PHE A 193 -17.83 0.52 8.96
C PHE A 193 -16.48 -0.21 8.75
N PRO A 194 -15.44 0.45 8.22
CA PRO A 194 -14.16 -0.21 7.98
C PRO A 194 -13.51 -0.67 9.28
N THR A 195 -13.25 -1.98 9.37
CA THR A 195 -12.78 -2.61 10.61
C THR A 195 -11.39 -2.14 11.05
N GLN A 196 -10.58 -1.64 10.12
CA GLN A 196 -9.25 -1.12 10.42
C GLN A 196 -9.27 0.19 11.23
N TYR A 197 -10.39 0.92 11.22
CA TYR A 197 -10.61 2.11 12.05
C TYR A 197 -11.46 1.80 13.28
N LEU A 198 -11.63 0.52 13.62
CA LEU A 198 -12.24 0.07 14.86
C LEU A 198 -11.17 -0.42 15.82
N VAL A 199 -11.32 -0.06 17.09
CA VAL A 199 -10.57 -0.62 18.20
C VAL A 199 -11.58 -1.26 19.14
N GLU A 200 -11.48 -2.57 19.35
CA GLU A 200 -12.47 -3.35 20.13
C GLU A 200 -13.94 -3.03 19.73
N GLY A 201 -14.19 -2.89 18.42
CA GLY A 201 -15.51 -2.59 17.87
C GLY A 201 -15.95 -1.12 17.92
N ARG A 202 -15.15 -0.22 18.51
CA ARG A 202 -15.42 1.22 18.57
C ARG A 202 -14.62 1.99 17.52
N PRO A 203 -15.24 2.88 16.71
CA PRO A 203 -14.52 3.76 15.81
C PRO A 203 -13.46 4.59 16.57
N ILE A 204 -12.31 4.80 15.95
CA ILE A 204 -11.33 5.78 16.43
C ILE A 204 -11.89 7.20 16.24
N GLU A 205 -11.53 8.13 17.12
CA GLU A 205 -11.88 9.53 16.95
C GLU A 205 -10.85 10.21 16.03
N MET A 206 -11.33 11.03 15.10
CA MET A 206 -10.49 11.90 14.26
C MET A 206 -10.91 13.34 14.46
N GLU A 207 -9.99 14.20 14.88
CA GLU A 207 -10.26 15.58 15.24
C GLU A 207 -9.29 16.54 14.54
N LYS A 208 -9.81 17.73 14.21
CA LYS A 208 -8.99 18.85 13.74
C LYS A 208 -8.31 19.49 14.92
N VAL A 209 -6.98 19.57 14.89
CA VAL A 209 -6.22 20.46 15.80
C VAL A 209 -6.09 21.83 15.15
N ASP A 210 -5.68 21.84 13.88
CA ASP A 210 -5.64 23.01 13.00
C ASP A 210 -5.75 22.55 11.52
N ASP A 211 -5.57 23.44 10.56
CA ASP A 211 -5.69 23.12 9.12
C ASP A 211 -4.69 22.08 8.61
N LEU A 212 -3.56 21.92 9.30
CA LEU A 212 -2.46 21.03 8.92
C LEU A 212 -2.19 19.93 9.95
N THR A 213 -2.91 19.89 11.07
CA THR A 213 -2.69 18.91 12.14
C THR A 213 -3.98 18.16 12.45
N ILE A 214 -3.94 16.84 12.26
CA ILE A 214 -5.04 15.93 12.59
C ILE A 214 -4.66 15.06 13.78
N ARG A 215 -5.60 14.89 14.72
CA ARG A 215 -5.47 14.01 15.89
C ARG A 215 -6.33 12.77 15.70
N PHE A 216 -5.73 11.61 15.93
CA PHE A 216 -6.41 10.32 16.05
C PHE A 216 -6.41 9.90 17.52
N ARG A 217 -7.54 9.40 18.03
CA ARG A 217 -7.66 8.95 19.42
C ARG A 217 -8.44 7.64 19.54
N SER A 218 -8.03 6.79 20.48
CA SER A 218 -8.76 5.59 20.86
C SER A 218 -8.56 5.24 22.34
N HIS A 219 -9.38 4.33 22.88
CA HIS A 219 -9.25 3.85 24.26
C HIS A 219 -8.15 2.78 24.43
N LYS A 220 -7.58 2.26 23.33
CA LYS A 220 -6.39 1.39 23.33
C LYS A 220 -5.32 1.94 22.38
N PRO A 221 -4.06 1.49 22.51
CA PRO A 221 -3.00 1.93 21.61
C PRO A 221 -3.33 1.67 20.13
N LEU A 222 -3.04 2.68 19.29
CA LEU A 222 -3.28 2.72 17.85
C LEU A 222 -2.20 1.95 17.06
N GLY A 223 -1.88 0.71 17.46
CA GLY A 223 -0.72 -0.03 16.95
C GLY A 223 -0.70 -0.29 15.43
N GLY A 224 -1.86 -0.24 14.77
CA GLY A 224 -1.99 -0.42 13.32
C GLY A 224 -2.07 0.87 12.49
N ILE A 225 -2.09 2.05 13.12
CA ILE A 225 -2.49 3.28 12.42
C ILE A 225 -1.56 3.65 11.27
N LEU A 226 -0.24 3.54 11.44
CA LEU A 226 0.71 3.83 10.36
C LEU A 226 0.51 2.92 9.14
N HIS A 227 0.19 1.65 9.37
CA HIS A 227 -0.06 0.68 8.31
C HIS A 227 -1.35 1.02 7.55
N ASN A 228 -2.41 1.34 8.28
CA ASN A 228 -3.71 1.73 7.72
C ASN A 228 -3.55 2.99 6.86
N LEU A 229 -2.87 4.00 7.38
CA LEU A 229 -2.61 5.26 6.68
C LEU A 229 -1.61 5.14 5.53
N ALA A 230 -0.88 4.02 5.42
CA ALA A 230 -0.04 3.70 4.27
C ALA A 230 -0.80 2.96 3.16
N GLN A 231 -1.95 2.35 3.47
CA GLN A 231 -2.77 1.59 2.50
C GLN A 231 -3.99 2.36 2.01
N ASP A 232 -4.64 3.10 2.90
CA ASP A 232 -5.94 3.71 2.64
C ASP A 232 -5.84 5.12 2.07
N TYR A 233 -6.63 5.37 1.03
CA TYR A 233 -6.85 6.71 0.50
C TYR A 233 -7.90 7.43 1.36
N ILE A 234 -7.41 8.21 2.33
CA ILE A 234 -8.21 8.78 3.43
C ILE A 234 -8.61 10.25 3.25
N CYS A 235 -8.87 10.68 2.03
CA CYS A 235 -9.34 12.05 1.77
C CYS A 235 -10.31 12.09 0.60
N LEU A 236 -11.12 13.14 0.57
CA LEU A 236 -11.98 13.51 -0.54
C LEU A 236 -11.95 15.04 -0.69
N PRO A 237 -11.93 15.57 -1.92
CA PRO A 237 -11.94 17.03 -2.12
C PRO A 237 -13.27 17.58 -1.61
N LYS A 238 -13.25 18.12 -0.39
CA LYS A 238 -14.46 18.59 0.31
C LYS A 238 -15.16 19.65 -0.51
N HIS A 239 -14.40 20.55 -1.14
CA HIS A 239 -14.93 21.62 -1.99
C HIS A 239 -15.73 21.13 -3.20
N ILE A 240 -15.53 19.88 -3.63
CA ILE A 240 -16.27 19.26 -4.73
C ILE A 240 -17.48 18.47 -4.24
N PHE A 241 -17.31 17.70 -3.16
CA PHE A 241 -18.34 16.75 -2.72
C PHE A 241 -19.26 17.28 -1.62
N ALA A 242 -18.84 18.28 -0.83
CA ALA A 242 -19.71 18.89 0.18
C ALA A 242 -20.97 19.51 -0.45
N PRO A 243 -20.91 20.25 -1.59
CA PRO A 243 -22.13 20.76 -2.24
C PRO A 243 -23.12 19.66 -2.70
N LEU A 244 -22.68 18.40 -2.79
CA LEU A 244 -23.52 17.25 -3.14
C LEU A 244 -24.03 16.50 -1.89
N HIS A 245 -23.61 16.90 -0.69
CA HIS A 245 -23.99 16.20 0.53
C HIS A 245 -25.16 16.94 1.21
N PRO A 246 -26.25 16.23 1.60
CA PRO A 246 -27.44 16.83 2.23
C PRO A 246 -27.21 17.72 3.46
N ARG A 247 -26.10 17.52 4.19
CA ARG A 247 -25.71 18.34 5.35
C ARG A 247 -25.36 19.78 4.93
N TYR A 248 -24.82 19.97 3.74
CA TYR A 248 -24.38 21.27 3.23
C TYR A 248 -25.27 21.81 2.11
N ASN A 249 -26.07 20.95 1.48
CA ASN A 249 -27.04 21.30 0.45
C ASN A 249 -28.34 20.52 0.66
N PRO A 250 -29.37 21.14 1.28
CA PRO A 250 -30.66 20.50 1.53
C PRO A 250 -31.40 20.04 0.27
N ASP A 251 -31.08 20.60 -0.90
CA ASP A 251 -31.69 20.21 -2.18
C ASP A 251 -31.03 18.96 -2.78
N SER A 252 -29.98 18.43 -2.16
CA SER A 252 -29.30 17.21 -2.58
C SER A 252 -29.80 15.97 -1.84
N THR A 253 -29.47 14.79 -2.35
CA THR A 253 -29.84 13.51 -1.73
C THR A 253 -28.60 12.66 -1.47
N TYR A 254 -28.66 11.79 -0.45
CA TYR A 254 -27.60 10.81 -0.20
C TYR A 254 -27.41 9.82 -1.36
N GLU A 255 -28.45 9.56 -2.15
CA GLU A 255 -28.34 8.78 -3.38
C GLU A 255 -27.47 9.48 -4.42
N ALA A 256 -27.77 10.75 -4.73
CA ALA A 256 -26.99 11.55 -5.67
C ALA A 256 -25.53 11.68 -5.22
N LEU A 257 -25.28 11.91 -3.92
CA LEU A 257 -23.94 11.94 -3.34
C LEU A 257 -23.19 10.62 -3.56
N ARG A 258 -23.82 9.48 -3.27
CA ARG A 258 -23.19 8.15 -3.39
C ARG A 258 -22.87 7.81 -4.84
N ASP A 259 -23.76 8.16 -5.76
CA ASP A 259 -23.57 7.95 -7.19
C ASP A 259 -22.43 8.81 -7.76
N ALA A 260 -22.35 10.08 -7.34
CA ALA A 260 -21.30 10.99 -7.76
C ALA A 260 -19.93 10.63 -7.15
N SER A 261 -19.90 10.10 -5.93
CA SER A 261 -18.67 9.87 -5.14
C SER A 261 -18.12 8.44 -5.22
N THR A 262 -18.67 7.58 -6.09
CA THR A 262 -18.15 6.22 -6.28
C THR A 262 -16.66 6.24 -6.63
N ARG A 263 -15.94 5.18 -6.24
CA ARG A 263 -14.51 5.03 -6.57
C ARG A 263 -14.25 5.12 -8.08
N ALA A 264 -15.14 4.60 -8.91
CA ALA A 264 -15.02 4.67 -10.36
C ALA A 264 -15.17 6.11 -10.85
N LYS A 265 -16.22 6.83 -10.44
CA LYS A 265 -16.40 8.25 -10.81
C LYS A 265 -15.20 9.09 -10.41
N ARG A 266 -14.72 8.96 -9.16
CA ARG A 266 -13.55 9.70 -8.67
C ARG A 266 -12.25 9.46 -9.45
N ILE A 267 -12.10 8.26 -9.99
CA ILE A 267 -10.86 7.87 -10.69
C ILE A 267 -10.96 8.16 -12.19
N LEU A 268 -12.13 7.95 -12.79
CA LEU A 268 -12.32 7.95 -14.23
C LEU A 268 -12.83 9.29 -14.77
N THR A 269 -13.62 10.04 -13.99
CA THR A 269 -14.28 11.25 -14.48
C THR A 269 -13.31 12.43 -14.54
N PRO A 270 -13.12 13.06 -15.73
CA PRO A 270 -12.33 14.27 -15.86
C PRO A 270 -12.83 15.41 -14.97
N GLY A 271 -11.91 16.23 -14.49
CA GLY A 271 -12.22 17.40 -13.64
C GLY A 271 -12.40 17.09 -12.15
N ILE A 272 -12.41 15.82 -11.72
CA ILE A 272 -12.37 15.50 -10.29
C ILE A 272 -10.93 15.69 -9.76
N PRO A 273 -10.69 16.63 -8.82
CA PRO A 273 -9.35 16.91 -8.32
C PRO A 273 -8.76 15.74 -7.53
N ARG A 274 -7.44 15.56 -7.63
CA ARG A 274 -6.71 14.48 -6.94
C ARG A 274 -5.34 14.91 -6.41
N MET A 275 -4.87 14.17 -5.41
CA MET A 275 -3.47 14.25 -4.94
C MET A 275 -2.51 13.41 -5.78
N SER A 276 -3.04 12.57 -6.68
CA SER A 276 -2.29 11.64 -7.53
C SER A 276 -1.29 12.33 -8.49
N PRO A 277 -0.24 11.62 -8.96
CA PRO A 277 0.72 12.14 -9.96
C PRO A 277 0.12 12.47 -11.33
N TRP A 278 -0.97 11.81 -11.69
CA TRP A 278 -1.75 12.10 -12.90
C TRP A 278 -3.24 12.27 -12.57
N VAL A 279 -3.97 13.03 -13.39
CA VAL A 279 -5.41 13.34 -13.30
C VAL A 279 -6.14 12.97 -14.58
N PRO A 280 -7.39 12.50 -14.51
CA PRO A 280 -8.11 12.05 -15.70
C PRO A 280 -8.48 13.27 -16.56
N VAL A 281 -8.22 13.18 -17.85
CA VAL A 281 -8.57 14.23 -18.82
C VAL A 281 -9.52 13.73 -19.90
N SER A 282 -9.55 12.42 -20.16
CA SER A 282 -10.53 11.79 -21.04
C SER A 282 -10.94 10.43 -20.50
N TRP A 283 -12.23 10.11 -20.62
CA TRP A 283 -12.79 8.79 -20.35
C TRP A 283 -13.71 8.37 -21.49
N GLU A 284 -13.15 7.58 -22.39
CA GLU A 284 -13.83 7.00 -23.54
C GLU A 284 -14.31 5.60 -23.13
N ARG A 285 -15.61 5.48 -22.86
CA ARG A 285 -16.26 4.26 -22.37
C ARG A 285 -15.87 3.07 -23.23
N ASP A 286 -15.47 1.99 -22.56
CA ASP A 286 -15.04 0.71 -23.17
C ASP A 286 -13.83 0.80 -24.12
N GLN A 287 -13.18 1.96 -24.22
CA GLN A 287 -12.00 2.16 -25.09
C GLN A 287 -10.75 2.48 -24.28
N ARG A 288 -10.73 3.62 -23.59
CA ARG A 288 -9.56 4.06 -22.81
C ARG A 288 -9.87 5.14 -21.80
N VAL A 289 -8.94 5.29 -20.86
CA VAL A 289 -8.89 6.42 -19.92
C VAL A 289 -7.53 7.08 -20.06
N VAL A 290 -7.53 8.38 -20.34
CA VAL A 290 -6.32 9.19 -20.52
C VAL A 290 -6.14 10.06 -19.30
N TYR A 291 -4.94 10.00 -18.73
CA TYR A 291 -4.51 10.84 -17.64
C TYR A 291 -3.36 11.74 -18.09
N GLU A 292 -3.35 12.97 -17.62
CA GLU A 292 -2.24 13.92 -17.74
C GLU A 292 -1.64 14.23 -16.38
N ARG A 293 -0.37 14.66 -16.35
CA ARG A 293 0.30 14.95 -15.09
C ARG A 293 -0.44 15.99 -14.26
N ASN A 294 -0.40 15.81 -12.96
CA ASN A 294 -0.96 16.76 -12.00
C ASN A 294 0.02 17.94 -11.83
N PRO A 295 -0.34 19.17 -12.21
CA PRO A 295 0.55 20.33 -12.07
C PRO A 295 0.81 20.69 -10.59
N TYR A 296 -0.01 20.26 -9.64
CA TYR A 296 0.18 20.51 -8.22
C TYR A 296 0.72 19.28 -7.46
N TYR A 297 1.33 18.32 -8.18
CA TYR A 297 1.90 17.16 -7.52
C TYR A 297 3.06 17.56 -6.61
N PHE A 298 3.02 17.07 -5.37
CA PHE A 298 3.82 17.58 -4.25
C PHE A 298 5.20 16.91 -4.11
N LYS A 299 5.56 16.02 -5.04
CA LYS A 299 6.82 15.26 -4.98
C LYS A 299 7.81 15.76 -6.01
N VAL A 300 9.08 15.76 -5.63
CA VAL A 300 10.21 16.06 -6.50
C VAL A 300 11.20 14.89 -6.50
N ASP A 301 12.04 14.77 -7.52
CA ASP A 301 13.20 13.90 -7.43
C ASP A 301 14.34 14.53 -6.61
N SER A 302 15.44 13.80 -6.44
CA SER A 302 16.62 14.29 -5.71
C SER A 302 17.43 15.37 -6.44
N ALA A 303 17.10 15.72 -7.69
CA ALA A 303 17.63 16.88 -8.40
C ALA A 303 16.67 18.09 -8.35
N GLY A 304 15.51 17.97 -7.71
CA GLY A 304 14.51 19.03 -7.60
C GLY A 304 13.54 19.11 -8.77
N ASN A 305 13.43 18.08 -9.61
CA ASN A 305 12.45 18.03 -10.70
C ASN A 305 11.08 17.59 -10.16
N GLN A 306 10.04 18.39 -10.37
CA GLN A 306 8.66 18.03 -10.03
C GLN A 306 8.19 16.78 -10.79
N LEU A 307 7.81 15.75 -10.04
CA LEU A 307 7.30 14.51 -10.61
C LEU A 307 5.84 14.64 -11.08
N PRO A 308 5.34 13.73 -11.93
CA PRO A 308 6.03 12.62 -12.58
C PRO A 308 6.81 13.01 -13.86
N TYR A 309 7.78 12.18 -14.23
CA TYR A 309 8.53 12.33 -15.48
C TYR A 309 7.65 12.16 -16.73
N ALA A 310 6.79 11.13 -16.78
CA ALA A 310 5.91 10.92 -17.92
C ALA A 310 4.73 11.91 -17.92
N ASP A 311 4.45 12.49 -19.09
CA ASP A 311 3.39 13.50 -19.26
C ASP A 311 2.01 12.86 -19.13
N ARG A 312 1.87 11.65 -19.69
CA ARG A 312 0.60 10.94 -19.80
C ARG A 312 0.69 9.52 -19.27
N LEU A 313 -0.43 9.07 -18.74
CA LEU A 313 -0.70 7.68 -18.39
C LEU A 313 -2.01 7.28 -19.06
N VAL A 314 -1.98 6.27 -19.91
CA VAL A 314 -3.14 5.79 -20.67
C VAL A 314 -3.46 4.37 -20.27
N PHE A 315 -4.71 4.12 -19.93
CA PHE A 315 -5.24 2.77 -19.72
C PHE A 315 -6.19 2.40 -20.85
N HIS A 316 -5.77 1.49 -21.73
CA HIS A 316 -6.57 0.89 -22.79
C HIS A 316 -7.47 -0.21 -22.21
N ILE A 317 -8.76 -0.20 -22.55
CA ILE A 317 -9.71 -1.22 -22.12
C ILE A 317 -9.67 -2.39 -23.10
N ILE A 318 -9.07 -3.49 -22.68
CA ILE A 318 -8.82 -4.69 -23.50
C ILE A 318 -9.28 -5.90 -22.67
N PRO A 319 -10.50 -6.43 -22.90
CA PRO A 319 -11.05 -7.51 -22.09
C PRO A 319 -10.22 -8.80 -22.12
N ASP A 320 -9.63 -9.12 -23.27
CA ASP A 320 -8.88 -10.35 -23.50
C ASP A 320 -7.40 -10.21 -23.11
N ARG A 321 -6.93 -11.08 -22.21
CA ARG A 321 -5.54 -11.04 -21.71
C ARG A 321 -4.50 -11.50 -22.73
N GLN A 322 -4.86 -12.37 -23.67
CA GLN A 322 -3.97 -12.77 -24.76
C GLN A 322 -3.76 -11.61 -25.74
N VAL A 323 -4.80 -10.82 -25.99
CA VAL A 323 -4.66 -9.59 -26.77
C VAL A 323 -3.74 -8.59 -26.06
N ILE A 324 -3.85 -8.43 -24.74
CA ILE A 324 -2.92 -7.61 -23.95
C ILE A 324 -1.48 -8.13 -24.09
N LEU A 325 -1.26 -9.45 -23.99
CA LEU A 325 0.05 -10.07 -24.14
C LEU A 325 0.67 -9.75 -25.51
N LEU A 326 -0.09 -9.93 -26.60
CA LEU A 326 0.39 -9.65 -27.95
C LEU A 326 0.74 -8.17 -28.16
N LYS A 327 -0.11 -7.26 -27.68
CA LYS A 327 0.15 -5.81 -27.72
C LYS A 327 1.39 -5.43 -26.93
N PHE A 328 1.61 -6.03 -25.76
CA PHE A 328 2.83 -5.81 -24.98
C PHE A 328 4.08 -6.30 -25.72
N ILE A 329 4.05 -7.52 -26.29
CA ILE A 329 5.19 -8.07 -27.03
C ILE A 329 5.56 -7.19 -28.24
N ASN A 330 4.55 -6.59 -28.89
CA ASN A 330 4.71 -5.68 -30.01
C ASN A 330 5.10 -4.25 -29.62
N GLY A 331 5.26 -3.94 -28.33
CA GLY A 331 5.65 -2.60 -27.85
C GLY A 331 4.52 -1.58 -27.83
N GLU A 332 3.26 -2.00 -27.95
CA GLU A 332 2.09 -1.10 -27.86
C GLU A 332 1.70 -0.78 -26.41
N LEU A 333 2.21 -1.55 -25.44
CA LEU A 333 2.00 -1.37 -24.01
C LEU A 333 3.35 -1.37 -23.30
N ASP A 334 3.53 -0.48 -22.33
CA ASP A 334 4.80 -0.31 -21.61
C ASP A 334 4.90 -1.22 -20.37
N LEU A 335 3.75 -1.63 -19.80
CA LEU A 335 3.70 -2.42 -18.57
C LEU A 335 2.62 -3.51 -18.60
N PHE A 336 3.04 -4.77 -18.43
CA PHE A 336 2.15 -5.94 -18.47
C PHE A 336 1.86 -6.61 -17.11
N GLY A 337 2.68 -6.37 -16.08
CA GLY A 337 2.75 -7.18 -14.85
C GLY A 337 1.45 -7.45 -14.07
N ARG A 338 0.34 -6.73 -14.31
CA ARG A 338 -0.96 -7.03 -13.68
C ARG A 338 -1.63 -8.29 -14.25
N TYR A 339 -1.43 -8.58 -15.53
CA TYR A 339 -2.11 -9.65 -16.25
C TYR A 339 -1.18 -10.80 -16.63
N THR A 340 0.07 -10.76 -16.17
CA THR A 340 1.00 -11.87 -16.33
C THR A 340 0.44 -13.12 -15.67
N GLN A 341 0.50 -14.23 -16.40
CA GLN A 341 0.16 -15.55 -15.92
C GLN A 341 1.34 -16.48 -16.19
N ILE A 342 1.50 -17.52 -15.38
CA ILE A 342 2.67 -18.41 -15.50
C ILE A 342 2.72 -19.11 -16.86
N ASN A 343 1.57 -19.48 -17.42
CA ASN A 343 1.48 -20.06 -18.77
C ASN A 343 1.90 -19.11 -19.91
N MET A 344 2.02 -17.80 -19.65
CA MET A 344 2.52 -16.82 -20.63
C MET A 344 4.05 -16.72 -20.62
N LEU A 345 4.72 -17.27 -19.60
CA LEU A 345 6.17 -17.16 -19.43
C LEU A 345 6.97 -17.72 -20.63
N PRO A 346 6.63 -18.88 -21.23
CA PRO A 346 7.36 -19.37 -22.41
C PRO A 346 7.30 -18.39 -23.58
N THR A 347 6.12 -17.84 -23.87
CA THR A 347 5.92 -16.85 -24.94
C THR A 347 6.70 -15.57 -24.66
N LEU A 348 6.66 -15.09 -23.42
CA LEU A 348 7.41 -13.91 -22.98
C LEU A 348 8.94 -14.13 -23.09
N ARG A 349 9.46 -15.29 -22.69
CA ARG A 349 10.90 -15.59 -22.84
C ARG A 349 11.32 -15.72 -24.30
N ALA A 350 10.50 -16.35 -25.13
CA ALA A 350 10.80 -16.52 -26.56
C ALA A 350 10.85 -15.19 -27.32
N ASN A 351 10.14 -14.16 -26.86
CA ASN A 351 10.10 -12.84 -27.50
C ASN A 351 11.02 -11.80 -26.85
N GLU A 352 11.53 -12.04 -25.64
CA GLU A 352 12.44 -11.12 -24.94
C GLU A 352 13.72 -10.77 -25.75
N PRO A 353 14.36 -11.71 -26.48
CA PRO A 353 15.54 -11.39 -27.31
C PRO A 353 15.30 -10.36 -28.42
N LYS A 354 14.03 -10.05 -28.76
CA LYS A 354 13.70 -8.97 -29.71
C LYS A 354 14.00 -7.58 -29.16
N GLY A 355 14.21 -7.45 -27.84
CA GLY A 355 14.60 -6.19 -27.20
C GLY A 355 13.47 -5.19 -26.98
N THR A 356 12.20 -5.56 -27.20
CA THR A 356 11.05 -4.66 -26.99
C THR A 356 10.68 -4.48 -25.51
N TYR A 357 11.11 -5.40 -24.64
CA TYR A 357 10.91 -5.34 -23.20
C TYR A 357 11.98 -6.15 -22.46
N THR A 358 12.00 -6.01 -21.13
CA THR A 358 12.80 -6.86 -20.24
C THR A 358 11.89 -7.51 -19.21
N LEU A 359 12.08 -8.81 -18.96
CA LEU A 359 11.39 -9.54 -17.91
C LEU A 359 12.11 -9.34 -16.57
N LYS A 360 11.38 -8.79 -15.60
CA LYS A 360 11.82 -8.69 -14.21
C LYS A 360 10.94 -9.57 -13.34
N PHE A 361 11.56 -10.43 -12.55
CA PHE A 361 10.86 -11.27 -11.57
C PHE A 361 10.85 -10.56 -10.22
N ALA A 362 9.66 -10.41 -9.64
CA ALA A 362 9.51 -9.91 -8.29
C ALA A 362 9.84 -11.01 -7.25
N THR A 363 9.98 -10.62 -5.99
CA THR A 363 10.12 -11.54 -4.86
C THR A 363 9.00 -12.60 -4.88
N PRO A 364 9.29 -13.87 -4.54
CA PRO A 364 8.28 -14.91 -4.45
C PRO A 364 7.10 -14.48 -3.58
N THR A 365 5.90 -14.57 -4.14
CA THR A 365 4.65 -14.32 -3.41
C THR A 365 4.00 -15.65 -3.03
N PRO A 366 3.15 -15.69 -1.98
CA PRO A 366 2.43 -16.91 -1.63
C PRO A 366 1.64 -17.46 -2.82
N ALA A 367 1.93 -18.70 -3.20
CA ALA A 367 1.18 -19.42 -4.22
C ALA A 367 -0.17 -19.93 -3.66
N SER A 368 -0.91 -20.66 -4.50
CA SER A 368 -2.19 -21.27 -4.10
C SER A 368 -2.02 -22.21 -2.91
N ALA A 369 -2.90 -22.08 -1.92
CA ALA A 369 -2.98 -22.98 -0.78
C ALA A 369 -4.37 -23.64 -0.74
N LEU A 370 -4.40 -24.95 -0.49
CA LEU A 370 -5.65 -25.67 -0.26
C LEU A 370 -6.16 -25.34 1.15
N ARG A 371 -7.36 -24.78 1.23
CA ARG A 371 -8.02 -24.48 2.51
C ARG A 371 -9.18 -25.43 2.70
N ILE A 372 -9.14 -26.15 3.82
CA ILE A 372 -10.17 -27.12 4.19
C ILE A 372 -11.20 -26.41 5.07
N ASN A 373 -12.49 -26.62 4.80
CA ASN A 373 -13.56 -26.07 5.63
C ASN A 373 -13.74 -26.91 6.92
N TRP A 374 -13.20 -26.41 8.03
CA TRP A 374 -13.27 -27.08 9.34
C TRP A 374 -14.68 -27.07 9.95
N ASP A 375 -15.59 -26.28 9.39
CA ASP A 375 -16.99 -26.15 9.79
C ASP A 375 -17.95 -26.61 8.70
N THR A 376 -17.48 -27.50 7.81
CA THR A 376 -18.32 -28.16 6.81
C THR A 376 -19.58 -28.75 7.46
N PRO A 377 -20.77 -28.64 6.82
CA PRO A 377 -22.01 -29.13 7.42
C PRO A 377 -22.01 -30.65 7.64
N ARG A 378 -21.19 -31.40 6.89
CA ARG A 378 -21.08 -32.86 6.97
C ARG A 378 -20.32 -33.28 8.24
N PRO A 379 -20.96 -33.93 9.23
CA PRO A 379 -20.35 -34.21 10.54
C PRO A 379 -19.05 -35.03 10.47
N GLU A 380 -19.01 -36.05 9.61
CA GLU A 380 -17.83 -36.92 9.46
C GLU A 380 -16.63 -36.16 8.90
N LEU A 381 -16.84 -35.38 7.83
CA LEU A 381 -15.78 -34.54 7.26
C LEU A 381 -15.32 -33.47 8.26
N ARG A 382 -16.24 -32.87 9.02
CA ARG A 382 -15.90 -31.90 10.05
C ARG A 382 -15.02 -32.51 11.14
N ARG A 383 -15.34 -33.73 11.59
CA ARG A 383 -14.51 -34.47 12.55
C ARG A 383 -13.11 -34.74 11.96
N ALA A 384 -13.05 -35.29 10.75
CA ALA A 384 -11.79 -35.59 10.07
C ALA A 384 -10.93 -34.34 9.83
N PHE A 385 -11.52 -33.26 9.30
CA PHE A 385 -10.78 -32.04 8.97
C PHE A 385 -10.28 -31.26 10.18
N ARG A 386 -10.94 -31.41 11.34
CA ARG A 386 -10.46 -30.86 12.62
C ARG A 386 -9.32 -31.68 13.23
N ASP A 387 -9.15 -32.95 12.84
CA ASP A 387 -7.97 -33.73 13.21
C ASP A 387 -6.72 -33.21 12.48
N LYS A 388 -5.67 -32.87 13.25
CA LYS A 388 -4.39 -32.41 12.69
C LYS A 388 -3.74 -33.48 11.82
N ARG A 389 -3.85 -34.76 12.19
CA ARG A 389 -3.22 -35.88 11.49
C ARG A 389 -3.73 -36.01 10.06
N VAL A 390 -5.05 -35.88 9.86
CA VAL A 390 -5.67 -35.84 8.53
C VAL A 390 -5.12 -34.67 7.70
N ARG A 391 -4.98 -33.48 8.28
CA ARG A 391 -4.43 -32.32 7.54
C ARG A 391 -2.96 -32.51 7.17
N VAL A 392 -2.17 -33.12 8.06
CA VAL A 392 -0.75 -33.44 7.79
C VAL A 392 -0.65 -34.51 6.71
N ALA A 393 -1.49 -35.55 6.76
CA ALA A 393 -1.57 -36.59 5.73
C ALA A 393 -1.85 -35.98 4.35
N LEU A 394 -2.90 -35.15 4.25
CA LEU A 394 -3.25 -34.45 3.01
C LEU A 394 -2.10 -33.58 2.49
N SER A 395 -1.28 -33.00 3.37
CA SER A 395 -0.12 -32.22 2.95
C SER A 395 0.98 -33.11 2.36
N HIS A 396 1.25 -34.27 2.95
CA HIS A 396 2.23 -35.24 2.44
C HIS A 396 1.80 -35.92 1.14
N ALA A 397 0.49 -36.02 0.89
CA ALA A 397 -0.06 -36.53 -0.37
C ALA A 397 0.17 -35.60 -1.57
N LEU A 398 0.58 -34.34 -1.36
CA LEU A 398 0.76 -33.37 -2.44
C LEU A 398 2.19 -33.40 -3.00
N ASN A 399 2.33 -33.81 -4.27
CA ASN A 399 3.57 -33.69 -5.02
C ASN A 399 3.80 -32.24 -5.49
N ARG A 400 4.29 -31.39 -4.58
CA ARG A 400 4.53 -29.97 -4.86
C ARG A 400 5.61 -29.74 -5.91
N GLN A 401 6.57 -30.66 -6.04
CA GLN A 401 7.62 -30.56 -7.04
C GLN A 401 7.03 -30.72 -8.45
N GLU A 402 6.25 -31.79 -8.67
CA GLU A 402 5.58 -32.04 -9.95
C GLU A 402 4.59 -30.92 -10.31
N ILE A 403 3.82 -30.42 -9.33
CA ILE A 403 2.99 -29.22 -9.53
C ILE A 403 3.84 -28.03 -9.96
N GLY A 404 5.02 -27.85 -9.35
CA GLY A 404 5.94 -26.78 -9.67
C GLY A 404 6.47 -26.84 -11.10
N GLU A 405 6.84 -28.03 -11.55
CA GLU A 405 7.35 -28.28 -12.90
C GLU A 405 6.24 -28.09 -13.96
N ILE A 406 5.07 -28.72 -13.77
CA ILE A 406 3.99 -28.73 -14.78
C ILE A 406 3.21 -27.41 -14.80
N VAL A 407 2.70 -26.97 -13.64
CA VAL A 407 1.76 -25.85 -13.55
C VAL A 407 2.51 -24.52 -13.48
N TYR A 408 3.63 -24.49 -12.75
CA TYR A 408 4.37 -23.27 -12.47
C TYR A 408 5.63 -23.10 -13.33
N GLN A 409 5.88 -23.97 -14.31
CA GLN A 409 7.03 -23.86 -15.22
C GLN A 409 8.38 -23.77 -14.46
N GLY A 410 8.49 -24.51 -13.34
CA GLY A 410 9.66 -24.52 -12.47
C GLY A 410 9.79 -23.31 -11.53
N MET A 411 8.84 -22.37 -11.54
CA MET A 411 8.91 -21.14 -10.73
C MET A 411 8.32 -21.31 -9.31
N LEU A 412 7.67 -22.43 -9.00
CA LEU A 412 7.15 -22.68 -7.67
C LEU A 412 8.27 -23.10 -6.74
N ILE A 413 8.32 -22.49 -5.56
CA ILE A 413 9.16 -22.95 -4.45
C ILE A 413 8.29 -23.83 -3.55
N PRO A 414 8.48 -25.17 -3.52
CA PRO A 414 7.72 -26.05 -2.65
C PRO A 414 7.86 -25.64 -1.19
N SER A 415 6.73 -25.45 -0.51
CA SER A 415 6.70 -24.99 0.88
C SER A 415 5.43 -25.41 1.62
N GLY A 416 5.53 -25.44 2.94
CA GLY A 416 4.40 -25.37 3.86
C GLY A 416 3.76 -23.98 3.85
N PHE A 417 2.60 -23.83 4.50
CA PHE A 417 1.89 -22.56 4.55
C PHE A 417 2.55 -21.59 5.55
N THR A 418 3.40 -20.69 5.06
CA THR A 418 4.15 -19.72 5.86
C THR A 418 4.48 -18.45 5.06
N PHE A 419 5.13 -17.48 5.71
CA PHE A 419 5.70 -16.30 5.06
C PHE A 419 6.84 -16.70 4.10
N GLY A 420 6.95 -16.03 2.96
CA GLY A 420 8.03 -16.24 1.99
C GLY A 420 9.38 -15.65 2.44
N PRO A 421 10.49 -16.01 1.79
CA PRO A 421 11.86 -15.62 2.20
C PRO A 421 12.11 -14.11 2.31
N GLY A 422 11.36 -13.28 1.56
CA GLY A 422 11.46 -11.82 1.64
C GLY A 422 10.78 -11.19 2.86
N SER A 423 10.12 -11.97 3.71
CA SER A 423 9.42 -11.47 4.90
C SER A 423 10.30 -11.53 6.14
N ARG A 424 10.24 -10.50 7.00
CA ARG A 424 10.85 -10.55 8.34
C ARG A 424 10.29 -11.65 9.25
N TYR A 425 9.12 -12.19 8.89
CA TYR A 425 8.47 -13.28 9.61
C TYR A 425 8.73 -14.65 8.96
N TYR A 426 9.64 -14.72 8.00
CA TYR A 426 10.07 -15.98 7.40
C TYR A 426 10.58 -16.96 8.45
N SER A 427 10.24 -18.24 8.29
CA SER A 427 10.75 -19.32 9.12
C SER A 427 11.02 -20.54 8.27
N GLU A 428 12.30 -20.88 8.11
CA GLU A 428 12.70 -22.08 7.35
C GLU A 428 12.08 -23.36 7.91
N LYS A 429 11.97 -23.46 9.24
CA LYS A 429 11.30 -24.57 9.93
C LYS A 429 9.85 -24.72 9.46
N LEU A 430 9.10 -23.62 9.40
CA LEU A 430 7.69 -23.65 8.94
C LEU A 430 7.59 -23.88 7.43
N THR A 431 8.55 -23.38 6.65
CA THR A 431 8.64 -23.64 5.20
C THR A 431 8.77 -25.12 4.91
N LYS A 432 9.54 -25.87 5.71
CA LYS A 432 9.75 -27.32 5.54
C LYS A 432 8.69 -28.18 6.23
N ALA A 433 7.85 -27.59 7.10
CA ALA A 433 6.88 -28.35 7.87
C ALA A 433 5.84 -29.01 6.96
N TYR A 434 5.78 -30.35 6.99
CA TYR A 434 4.81 -31.18 6.25
C TYR A 434 4.77 -30.93 4.74
N SER A 435 5.86 -30.42 4.16
CA SER A 435 5.91 -30.03 2.74
C SER A 435 6.49 -31.11 1.82
N ALA A 436 7.14 -32.12 2.40
CA ALA A 436 7.69 -33.25 1.66
C ALA A 436 6.58 -34.13 1.09
N TYR A 437 6.75 -34.56 -0.17
CA TYR A 437 5.87 -35.54 -0.78
C TYR A 437 6.20 -36.93 -0.24
N ASP A 438 5.27 -37.52 0.51
CA ASP A 438 5.42 -38.82 1.16
C ASP A 438 4.06 -39.53 1.27
N PRO A 439 3.64 -40.24 0.20
CA PRO A 439 2.38 -40.97 0.20
C PRO A 439 2.28 -42.07 1.26
N ASP A 440 3.40 -42.66 1.68
CA ASP A 440 3.41 -43.71 2.72
C ASP A 440 3.08 -43.11 4.08
N THR A 441 3.74 -42.02 4.45
CA THR A 441 3.39 -41.26 5.66
C THR A 441 1.95 -40.77 5.61
N SER A 442 1.47 -40.31 4.45
CA SER A 442 0.07 -39.92 4.29
C SER A 442 -0.89 -41.09 4.59
N ARG A 443 -0.66 -42.27 4.02
CA ARG A 443 -1.51 -43.45 4.25
C ARG A 443 -1.49 -43.86 5.72
N GLY A 444 -0.31 -44.00 6.31
CA GLY A 444 -0.19 -44.41 7.72
C GLY A 444 -0.85 -43.43 8.70
N LEU A 445 -0.81 -42.12 8.41
CA LEU A 445 -1.52 -41.13 9.21
C LEU A 445 -3.05 -41.23 9.08
N LEU A 446 -3.56 -41.56 7.90
CA LEU A 446 -5.00 -41.77 7.69
C LEU A 446 -5.46 -43.07 8.36
N ASP A 447 -4.72 -44.17 8.20
CA ASP A 447 -5.02 -45.45 8.86
C ASP A 447 -5.07 -45.29 10.39
N ALA A 448 -4.17 -44.48 10.96
CA ALA A 448 -4.15 -44.18 12.41
C ALA A 448 -5.32 -43.29 12.87
N CYS A 449 -6.09 -42.70 11.95
CA CYS A 449 -7.29 -41.91 12.26
C CYS A 449 -8.59 -42.74 12.21
N GLY A 450 -8.53 -43.98 11.70
CA GLY A 450 -9.71 -44.78 11.34
C GLY A 450 -10.33 -44.33 10.03
#